data_AF-A0A9W7WGG6-F1
#
_entry.id   AF-A0A9W7WGG6-F1
#
_cell.length_a   1.000
_cell.length_b   1.000
_cell.length_c   1.000
_cell.angle_alpha   90.00
_cell.angle_beta   90.00
_cell.angle_gamma   90.00
#
_symmetry.space_group_name_H-M   'P 1'
#
loop_
_entity.id
_entity.type
_entity.pdbx_description
1 polymer ?
#
loop_
_entity_poly.entity_id
_entity_poly.type
_entity_poly.pdbx_seq_one_letter_code
_entity_poly.pdbx_strand_id
1 'polypeptide(L)'
;MLSVLSYGRLVARAVIGGLSQTDSRDYSLVSASFGFGKDFRKGILKKGMCYGDDACFIARHRSADVLGVADGVGGWRDYGVDPSQFSGTLMRTCERLVREGRFVPSNPVGILTTSYYELLQNKVPLLGSSTACIVVLDRQSHQLHTANLGDSGFLVVRGGEVVHRSDEQQHYFNTPFQLSIAPPEAEGSVLSDSPDAADSSSFDVQLGDIILTATDGLFDNMPDYMILQELKKLKNANYESIQQTAKSIAEQAHVLAYDPNYMSPFAQFACDNGLNVRGGKPDDITVLLSIVAEYTD
;
A
#
# COMPACT_ATOMS: atom_id res chain seq x y z
N MET A 1 57.71 39.42 12.18
CA MET A 1 56.36 39.09 12.65
C MET A 1 55.58 38.49 11.49
N LEU A 2 55.78 37.20 11.26
CA LEU A 2 55.07 36.40 10.27
C LEU A 2 54.30 35.36 11.08
N SER A 3 53.05 35.64 11.42
CA SER A 3 52.22 34.67 12.14
C SER A 3 50.75 35.09 12.10
N VAL A 4 49.88 34.10 12.12
CA VAL A 4 48.44 34.12 12.37
C VAL A 4 47.49 34.22 11.16
N LEU A 5 47.75 34.99 10.09
CA LEU A 5 46.73 35.17 9.03
C LEU A 5 46.68 34.06 7.95
N SER A 6 47.73 33.26 7.77
CA SER A 6 47.75 32.23 6.70
C SER A 6 47.18 30.88 7.15
N TYR A 7 47.27 30.53 8.44
CA TYR A 7 46.79 29.25 8.97
C TYR A 7 45.27 29.21 9.20
N GLY A 8 44.61 30.37 9.36
CA GLY A 8 43.15 30.44 9.52
C GLY A 8 42.35 30.06 8.28
N ARG A 9 42.93 30.14 7.07
CA ARG A 9 42.24 29.77 5.82
C ARG A 9 42.38 28.29 5.45
N LEU A 10 43.41 27.60 5.95
CA LEU A 10 43.60 26.17 5.71
C LEU A 10 42.75 25.32 6.66
N VAL A 11 42.57 25.74 7.91
CA VAL A 11 41.69 25.03 8.87
C VAL A 11 40.22 25.24 8.53
N ALA A 12 39.82 26.42 8.04
CA ALA A 12 38.44 26.66 7.61
C ALA A 12 38.04 25.82 6.37
N ARG A 13 38.99 25.40 5.53
CA ARG A 13 38.73 24.48 4.40
C ARG A 13 38.74 23.01 4.80
N ALA A 14 39.42 22.64 5.88
CA ALA A 14 39.43 21.26 6.38
C ALA A 14 38.17 20.91 7.19
N VAL A 15 37.56 21.89 7.87
CA VAL A 15 36.31 21.65 8.64
C VAL A 15 35.06 21.61 7.74
N ILE A 16 35.13 22.18 6.52
CA ILE A 16 34.05 22.04 5.50
C ILE A 16 34.15 20.69 4.76
N GLY A 17 35.29 19.99 4.84
CA GLY A 17 35.50 18.67 4.23
C GLY A 17 35.00 17.48 5.06
N GLY A 18 34.35 17.74 6.21
CA GLY A 18 33.76 16.72 7.09
C GLY A 18 32.25 16.59 6.99
N LEU A 19 31.61 17.22 5.99
CA LEU A 19 30.26 16.86 5.63
C LEU A 19 30.33 15.48 4.99
N SER A 20 29.73 14.51 5.67
CA SER A 20 29.28 13.23 5.12
C SER A 20 29.06 13.38 3.61
N GLN A 21 29.75 12.56 2.81
CA GLN A 21 29.25 12.23 1.48
C GLN A 21 27.89 11.56 1.70
N THR A 22 26.84 12.34 1.90
CA THR A 22 25.48 11.90 1.75
C THR A 22 25.39 11.48 0.30
N ASP A 23 25.19 10.19 0.07
CA ASP A 23 25.04 9.61 -1.26
C ASP A 23 24.05 10.50 -2.03
N SER A 24 24.55 11.27 -3.00
CA SER A 24 23.84 12.43 -3.55
C SER A 24 22.79 12.03 -4.59
N ARG A 25 22.28 10.80 -4.49
CA ARG A 25 21.36 10.22 -5.47
C ARG A 25 20.04 9.97 -4.75
N ASP A 26 19.04 10.73 -5.15
CA ASP A 26 17.66 10.52 -4.74
C ASP A 26 17.25 9.07 -5.05
N TYR A 27 16.39 8.51 -4.21
CA TYR A 27 15.81 7.20 -4.48
C TYR A 27 14.52 7.30 -5.28
N SER A 28 14.18 6.21 -5.96
CA SER A 28 12.92 6.06 -6.68
C SER A 28 12.37 4.66 -6.62
N LEU A 29 11.08 4.52 -6.94
CA LEU A 29 10.43 3.23 -7.10
C LEU A 29 10.25 2.92 -8.58
N VAL A 30 10.70 1.73 -8.97
CA VAL A 30 10.20 1.07 -10.18
C VAL A 30 9.06 0.17 -9.73
N SER A 31 7.85 0.49 -10.16
CA SER A 31 6.62 -0.12 -9.64
C SER A 31 5.76 -0.71 -10.75
N ALA A 32 5.12 -1.84 -10.46
CA ALA A 32 4.06 -2.40 -11.30
C ALA A 32 2.92 -2.91 -10.43
N SER A 33 1.74 -3.03 -11.02
CA SER A 33 0.56 -3.62 -10.38
C SER A 33 0.03 -4.80 -11.15
N PHE A 34 -0.61 -5.72 -10.44
CA PHE A 34 -1.47 -6.74 -11.03
C PHE A 34 -2.58 -7.10 -10.06
N GLY A 35 -3.74 -7.48 -10.60
CA GLY A 35 -4.87 -7.91 -9.81
C GLY A 35 -6.01 -8.42 -10.67
N PHE A 36 -7.02 -8.97 -10.01
CA PHE A 36 -8.27 -9.41 -10.61
C PHE A 36 -9.36 -9.42 -9.54
N GLY A 37 -10.60 -9.26 -9.97
CA GLY A 37 -11.74 -9.42 -9.07
C GLY A 37 -12.05 -10.89 -8.83
N LYS A 38 -12.59 -11.20 -7.65
CA LYS A 38 -13.12 -12.51 -7.22
C LYS A 38 -14.04 -13.11 -8.28
N ASP A 39 -14.98 -12.30 -8.73
CA ASP A 39 -15.91 -12.67 -9.80
C ASP A 39 -15.28 -12.33 -11.15
N PHE A 40 -14.91 -13.35 -11.95
CA PHE A 40 -14.58 -13.22 -13.38
C PHE A 40 -15.78 -12.79 -14.25
N ARG A 41 -16.69 -11.97 -13.72
CA ARG A 41 -17.80 -11.42 -14.50
C ARG A 41 -17.21 -10.49 -15.56
N LYS A 42 -17.35 -10.92 -16.83
CA LYS A 42 -17.25 -10.06 -18.01
C LYS A 42 -18.28 -8.92 -17.87
N GLY A 43 -17.90 -7.85 -17.21
CA GLY A 43 -18.81 -6.75 -16.90
C GLY A 43 -18.06 -5.47 -16.60
N ILE A 44 -17.99 -4.62 -17.62
CA ILE A 44 -17.46 -3.25 -17.62
C ILE A 44 -15.96 -3.18 -17.27
N LEU A 45 -15.14 -2.86 -18.28
CA LEU A 45 -13.78 -2.35 -18.05
C LEU A 45 -13.87 -1.14 -17.11
N LYS A 46 -13.61 -1.34 -15.82
CA LYS A 46 -13.51 -0.25 -14.87
C LYS A 46 -12.30 0.60 -15.28
N LYS A 47 -12.51 1.91 -15.41
CA LYS A 47 -11.46 2.83 -15.85
C LYS A 47 -10.50 3.05 -14.67
N GLY A 48 -9.22 2.75 -14.86
CA GLY A 48 -8.18 2.89 -13.84
C GLY A 48 -7.69 1.53 -13.32
N MET A 49 -6.91 1.55 -12.24
CA MET A 49 -6.34 0.35 -11.62
C MET A 49 -7.32 -0.20 -10.56
N CYS A 50 -8.45 -0.75 -11.02
CA CYS A 50 -9.49 -1.34 -10.16
C CYS A 50 -9.70 -2.81 -10.49
N TYR A 51 -9.80 -3.67 -9.47
CA TYR A 51 -9.82 -5.12 -9.60
C TYR A 51 -10.96 -5.70 -8.73
N GLY A 52 -12.15 -5.82 -9.30
CA GLY A 52 -13.33 -6.14 -8.48
C GLY A 52 -13.76 -4.92 -7.66
N ASP A 53 -13.87 -5.09 -6.34
CA ASP A 53 -14.11 -4.06 -5.33
C ASP A 53 -12.82 -3.40 -4.84
N ASP A 54 -11.65 -3.97 -5.15
CA ASP A 54 -10.35 -3.33 -4.90
C ASP A 54 -10.06 -2.17 -5.86
N ALA A 55 -9.25 -1.23 -5.36
CA ALA A 55 -8.60 -0.21 -6.17
C ALA A 55 -7.16 0.04 -5.71
N CYS A 56 -6.33 0.54 -6.62
CA CYS A 56 -5.00 1.00 -6.28
C CYS A 56 -4.57 2.20 -7.15
N PHE A 57 -3.44 2.80 -6.80
CA PHE A 57 -2.77 3.79 -7.63
C PHE A 57 -1.24 3.74 -7.46
N ILE A 58 -0.55 4.23 -8.48
CA ILE A 58 0.90 4.50 -8.47
C ILE A 58 1.07 5.94 -8.96
N ALA A 59 1.59 6.82 -8.11
CA ALA A 59 1.77 8.23 -8.41
C ALA A 59 3.22 8.66 -8.17
N ARG A 60 3.77 9.41 -9.12
CA ARG A 60 5.10 10.00 -9.03
C ARG A 60 5.00 11.50 -8.91
N HIS A 61 5.68 12.05 -7.91
CA HIS A 61 5.90 13.48 -7.74
C HIS A 61 7.41 13.76 -7.62
N ARG A 62 7.80 15.02 -7.79
CA ARG A 62 9.21 15.45 -7.71
C ARG A 62 9.88 15.07 -6.38
N SER A 63 9.12 15.03 -5.29
CA SER A 63 9.65 14.77 -3.94
C SER A 63 9.42 13.34 -3.45
N ALA A 64 8.55 12.56 -4.08
CA ALA A 64 8.19 11.22 -3.60
C ALA A 64 7.60 10.34 -4.70
N ASP A 65 7.74 9.03 -4.54
CA ASP A 65 6.89 8.03 -5.19
C ASP A 65 5.84 7.55 -4.17
N VAL A 66 4.57 7.49 -4.57
CA VAL A 66 3.46 7.12 -3.69
C VAL A 66 2.64 6.01 -4.30
N LEU A 67 2.35 5.01 -3.49
CA LEU A 67 1.53 3.85 -3.82
C LEU A 67 0.34 3.82 -2.87
N GLY A 68 -0.78 3.27 -3.32
CA GLY A 68 -1.86 2.96 -2.41
C GLY A 68 -2.76 1.87 -2.93
N VAL A 69 -3.31 1.10 -1.99
CA VAL A 69 -4.37 0.10 -2.22
C VAL A 69 -5.53 0.38 -1.28
N ALA A 70 -6.73 0.00 -1.69
CA ALA A 70 -7.93 0.01 -0.87
C ALA A 70 -8.83 -1.15 -1.30
N ASP A 71 -9.33 -1.90 -0.32
CA ASP A 71 -10.35 -2.92 -0.51
C ASP A 71 -11.72 -2.37 -0.08
N GLY A 72 -12.68 -2.39 -1.01
CA GLY A 72 -14.05 -1.94 -0.78
C GLY A 72 -14.88 -3.02 -0.08
N VAL A 73 -15.44 -2.70 1.09
CA VAL A 73 -16.13 -3.70 1.92
C VAL A 73 -17.36 -4.29 1.22
N GLY A 74 -17.29 -5.58 0.91
CA GLY A 74 -18.28 -6.27 0.08
C GLY A 74 -19.72 -6.27 0.63
N GLY A 75 -19.91 -6.11 1.95
CA GLY A 75 -21.22 -6.13 2.61
C GLY A 75 -22.19 -5.04 2.14
N TRP A 76 -21.68 -3.93 1.59
CA TRP A 76 -22.49 -2.87 1.00
C TRP A 76 -23.37 -3.33 -0.17
N ARG A 77 -22.98 -4.41 -0.84
CA ARG A 77 -23.73 -4.99 -1.95
C ARG A 77 -25.13 -5.43 -1.56
N ASP A 78 -25.33 -5.88 -0.32
CA ASP A 78 -26.64 -6.28 0.20
C ASP A 78 -27.62 -5.09 0.34
N TYR A 79 -27.07 -3.87 0.36
CA TYR A 79 -27.82 -2.61 0.39
C TYR A 79 -27.92 -1.95 -0.99
N GLY A 80 -27.52 -2.64 -2.06
CA GLY A 80 -27.52 -2.11 -3.42
C GLY A 80 -26.44 -1.06 -3.69
N VAL A 81 -25.44 -0.96 -2.81
CA VAL A 81 -24.28 -0.07 -2.96
C VAL A 81 -23.11 -0.85 -3.56
N ASP A 82 -22.48 -0.31 -4.60
CA ASP A 82 -21.32 -0.92 -5.25
C ASP A 82 -20.03 -0.56 -4.50
N PRO A 83 -19.38 -1.52 -3.80
CA PRO A 83 -18.22 -1.22 -2.94
C PRO A 83 -17.05 -0.61 -3.71
N SER A 84 -16.88 -1.00 -4.97
CA SER A 84 -15.80 -0.51 -5.83
C SER A 84 -15.84 1.00 -6.10
N GLN A 85 -17.00 1.64 -5.93
CA GLN A 85 -17.11 3.08 -6.12
C GLN A 85 -16.39 3.84 -5.01
N PHE A 86 -16.44 3.33 -3.77
CA PHE A 86 -15.78 3.95 -2.62
C PHE A 86 -14.26 3.84 -2.75
N SER A 87 -13.73 2.61 -2.80
CA SER A 87 -12.29 2.33 -2.93
C SER A 87 -11.69 3.01 -4.16
N GLY A 88 -12.35 2.89 -5.31
CA GLY A 88 -11.92 3.47 -6.58
C GLY A 88 -11.91 5.00 -6.58
N THR A 89 -12.83 5.65 -5.88
CA THR A 89 -12.83 7.11 -5.77
C THR A 89 -11.80 7.59 -4.75
N LEU A 90 -11.65 6.88 -3.63
CA LEU A 90 -10.63 7.17 -2.63
C LEU A 90 -9.22 7.14 -3.25
N MET A 91 -8.86 6.06 -3.95
CA MET A 91 -7.54 5.91 -4.59
C MET A 91 -7.28 6.96 -5.68
N ARG A 92 -8.30 7.30 -6.50
CA ARG A 92 -8.17 8.37 -7.51
C ARG A 92 -7.96 9.75 -6.87
N THR A 93 -8.62 10.02 -5.74
CA THR A 93 -8.42 11.27 -5.00
C THR A 93 -7.02 11.34 -4.41
N CYS A 94 -6.53 10.25 -3.79
CA CYS A 94 -5.15 10.15 -3.31
C CYS A 94 -4.14 10.40 -4.43
N GLU A 95 -4.28 9.70 -5.56
CA GLU A 95 -3.42 9.87 -6.73
C GLU A 95 -3.39 11.33 -7.21
N ARG A 96 -4.56 11.97 -7.29
CA ARG A 96 -4.68 13.37 -7.71
C ARG A 96 -3.96 14.31 -6.75
N LEU A 97 -4.14 14.15 -5.44
CA LEU A 97 -3.45 14.96 -4.42
C LEU A 97 -1.93 14.83 -4.53
N VAL A 98 -1.41 13.62 -4.76
CA VAL A 98 0.03 13.38 -4.95
C VAL A 98 0.53 14.07 -6.21
N ARG A 99 -0.15 13.90 -7.35
CA ARG A 99 0.24 14.51 -8.63
C ARG A 99 0.21 16.03 -8.58
N GLU A 100 -0.74 16.61 -7.86
CA GLU A 100 -0.85 18.07 -7.64
C GLU A 100 0.13 18.61 -6.58
N GLY A 101 0.91 17.74 -5.91
CA GLY A 101 1.82 18.14 -4.84
C GLY A 101 1.12 18.62 -3.57
N ARG A 102 -0.16 18.24 -3.38
CA ARG A 102 -0.99 18.58 -2.21
C ARG A 102 -0.85 17.54 -1.10
N PHE A 103 0.39 17.21 -0.75
CA PHE A 103 0.71 16.26 0.31
C PHE A 103 2.09 16.58 0.93
N VAL A 104 2.36 15.98 2.08
CA VAL A 104 3.68 16.00 2.72
C VAL A 104 4.23 14.57 2.72
N PRO A 105 5.42 14.30 2.14
CA PRO A 105 5.93 12.93 2.03
C PRO A 105 5.99 12.16 3.35
N SER A 106 6.38 12.84 4.43
CA SER A 106 6.46 12.28 5.78
C SER A 106 5.11 12.11 6.48
N ASN A 107 3.99 12.41 5.83
CA ASN A 107 2.65 12.30 6.40
C ASN A 107 1.64 11.63 5.44
N PRO A 108 1.71 10.31 5.24
CA PRO A 108 0.75 9.56 4.42
C PRO A 108 -0.68 9.62 4.97
N VAL A 109 -0.87 9.70 6.29
CA VAL A 109 -2.18 9.91 6.93
C VAL A 109 -2.83 11.18 6.40
N GLY A 110 -2.05 12.24 6.15
CA GLY A 110 -2.55 13.48 5.56
C GLY A 110 -3.14 13.31 4.15
N ILE A 111 -2.60 12.39 3.35
CA ILE A 111 -3.15 12.03 2.03
C ILE A 111 -4.51 11.36 2.22
N LEU A 112 -4.57 10.33 3.07
CA LEU A 112 -5.80 9.59 3.35
C LEU A 112 -6.89 10.50 3.91
N THR A 113 -6.53 11.34 4.88
CA THR A 113 -7.41 12.30 5.55
C THR A 113 -8.01 13.28 4.56
N THR A 114 -7.17 13.94 3.75
CA THR A 114 -7.65 14.93 2.77
C THR A 114 -8.55 14.27 1.74
N SER A 115 -8.18 13.07 1.25
CA SER A 115 -9.01 12.32 0.30
C SER A 115 -10.37 11.97 0.89
N TYR A 116 -10.42 11.43 2.11
CA TYR A 116 -11.66 11.02 2.77
C TYR A 116 -12.59 12.22 3.01
N TYR A 117 -12.06 13.35 3.49
CA TYR A 117 -12.86 14.56 3.66
C TYR A 117 -13.37 15.16 2.35
N GLU A 118 -12.63 15.05 1.24
CA GLU A 118 -13.16 15.42 -0.07
C GLU A 118 -14.32 14.51 -0.51
N LEU A 119 -14.23 13.18 -0.24
CA LEU A 119 -15.32 12.24 -0.51
C LEU A 119 -16.59 12.59 0.28
N LEU A 120 -16.47 12.97 1.55
CA LEU A 120 -17.57 13.39 2.42
C LEU A 120 -18.30 14.65 1.90
N GLN A 121 -17.61 15.50 1.13
CA GLN A 121 -18.16 16.74 0.59
C GLN A 121 -18.77 16.59 -0.82
N ASN A 122 -18.81 15.37 -1.37
CA ASN A 122 -19.41 15.13 -2.67
C ASN A 122 -20.91 15.46 -2.68
N LYS A 123 -21.37 16.17 -3.72
CA LYS A 123 -22.79 16.54 -3.89
C LYS A 123 -23.72 15.33 -3.94
N VAL A 124 -23.23 14.23 -4.50
CA VAL A 124 -23.90 12.94 -4.48
C VAL A 124 -23.14 12.08 -3.47
N PRO A 125 -23.76 11.68 -2.36
CA PRO A 125 -23.10 10.86 -1.34
C PRO A 125 -22.54 9.57 -1.96
N LEU A 126 -21.24 9.36 -1.77
CA LEU A 126 -20.56 8.15 -2.18
C LEU A 126 -20.67 7.13 -1.06
N LEU A 127 -21.84 6.49 -0.94
CA LEU A 127 -22.08 5.49 0.09
C LEU A 127 -21.12 4.30 -0.08
N GLY A 128 -20.67 3.73 1.03
CA GLY A 128 -19.73 2.63 1.01
C GLY A 128 -18.69 2.73 2.12
N SER A 129 -17.77 1.77 2.12
CA SER A 129 -16.60 1.81 2.98
C SER A 129 -15.43 1.07 2.33
N SER A 130 -14.22 1.38 2.79
CA SER A 130 -13.02 0.64 2.38
C SER A 130 -11.93 0.67 3.45
N THR A 131 -11.05 -0.30 3.40
CA THR A 131 -9.70 -0.21 3.97
C THR A 131 -8.86 0.77 3.15
N ALA A 132 -7.66 1.10 3.63
CA ALA A 132 -6.67 1.85 2.84
C ALA A 132 -5.25 1.65 3.36
N CYS A 133 -4.32 1.31 2.49
CA CYS A 133 -2.88 1.31 2.77
C CYS A 133 -2.18 2.28 1.81
N ILE A 134 -1.52 3.30 2.34
CA ILE A 134 -0.72 4.28 1.59
C ILE A 134 0.76 4.12 1.95
N VAL A 135 1.61 4.06 0.93
CA VAL A 135 3.06 3.93 1.06
C VAL A 135 3.74 5.06 0.28
N VAL A 136 4.61 5.81 0.95
CA VAL A 136 5.31 6.97 0.40
C VAL A 136 6.82 6.76 0.52
N LEU A 137 7.53 6.68 -0.61
CA LEU A 137 8.99 6.82 -0.62
C LEU A 137 9.33 8.31 -0.71
N ASP A 138 9.84 8.89 0.37
CA ASP A 138 10.44 10.22 0.35
C ASP A 138 11.83 10.14 -0.29
N ARG A 139 11.98 10.83 -1.44
CA ARG A 139 13.21 10.79 -2.24
C ARG A 139 14.41 11.39 -1.53
N GLN A 140 14.19 12.36 -0.64
CA GLN A 140 15.27 13.14 -0.03
C GLN A 140 15.74 12.50 1.27
N SER A 141 14.80 12.02 2.09
CA SER A 141 15.13 11.38 3.36
C SER A 141 15.52 9.91 3.19
N HIS A 142 15.24 9.30 2.03
CA HIS A 142 15.38 7.86 1.78
C HIS A 142 14.57 7.02 2.77
N GLN A 143 13.44 7.56 3.22
CA GLN A 143 12.52 6.88 4.12
C GLN A 143 11.25 6.46 3.40
N LEU A 144 10.75 5.29 3.77
CA LEU A 144 9.41 4.85 3.48
C LEU A 144 8.51 5.26 4.64
N HIS A 145 7.49 6.07 4.36
CA HIS A 145 6.44 6.43 5.32
C HIS A 145 5.15 5.72 4.91
N THR A 146 4.44 5.16 5.88
CA THR A 146 3.20 4.42 5.60
C THR A 146 2.04 4.84 6.50
N ALA A 147 0.83 4.62 6.01
CA ALA A 147 -0.41 4.66 6.78
C ALA A 147 -1.30 3.50 6.33
N ASN A 148 -1.59 2.57 7.23
CA ASN A 148 -2.45 1.42 6.99
C ASN A 148 -3.70 1.50 7.87
N LEU A 149 -4.88 1.50 7.26
CA LEU A 149 -6.18 1.42 7.93
C LEU A 149 -6.90 0.17 7.45
N GLY A 150 -7.05 -0.81 8.35
CA GLY A 150 -7.69 -2.10 8.06
C GLY A 150 -6.68 -3.24 7.88
N ASP A 151 -7.04 -4.23 7.07
CA ASP A 151 -6.30 -5.48 6.84
C ASP A 151 -5.74 -5.63 5.40
N SER A 152 -5.80 -4.56 4.60
CA SER A 152 -4.76 -4.33 3.59
C SER A 152 -3.39 -4.15 4.26
N GLY A 153 -2.32 -4.09 3.47
CA GLY A 153 -1.01 -3.88 4.07
C GLY A 153 0.16 -3.86 3.11
N PHE A 154 1.35 -3.91 3.70
CA PHE A 154 2.61 -3.96 2.97
C PHE A 154 3.69 -4.77 3.69
N LEU A 155 4.69 -5.19 2.92
CA LEU A 155 5.92 -5.80 3.40
C LEU A 155 7.13 -5.22 2.66
N VAL A 156 8.23 -5.08 3.40
CA VAL A 156 9.54 -4.69 2.87
C VAL A 156 10.47 -5.89 2.98
N VAL A 157 11.07 -6.27 1.86
CA VAL A 157 11.99 -7.41 1.75
C VAL A 157 13.38 -6.91 1.38
N ARG A 158 14.36 -7.32 2.17
CA ARG A 158 15.77 -7.00 1.98
C ARG A 158 16.59 -8.27 2.09
N GLY A 159 17.41 -8.54 1.07
CA GLY A 159 18.25 -9.75 1.06
C GLY A 159 17.48 -11.07 1.10
N GLY A 160 16.20 -11.07 0.69
CA GLY A 160 15.35 -12.26 0.69
C GLY A 160 14.58 -12.51 2.00
N GLU A 161 14.68 -11.61 2.97
CA GLU A 161 13.99 -11.69 4.26
C GLU A 161 13.02 -10.50 4.42
N VAL A 162 11.89 -10.71 5.11
CA VAL A 162 10.98 -9.63 5.49
C VAL A 162 11.63 -8.82 6.62
N VAL A 163 11.95 -7.55 6.34
CA VAL A 163 12.56 -6.63 7.32
C VAL A 163 11.55 -5.69 7.96
N HIS A 164 10.39 -5.52 7.32
CA HIS A 164 9.27 -4.74 7.87
C HIS A 164 7.95 -5.28 7.32
N ARG A 165 6.89 -5.28 8.13
CA ARG A 165 5.53 -5.69 7.75
C ARG A 165 4.53 -4.78 8.48
N SER A 166 3.45 -4.40 7.81
CA SER A 166 2.33 -3.70 8.47
C SER A 166 1.58 -4.62 9.42
N ASP A 167 1.09 -4.05 10.52
CA ASP A 167 0.11 -4.72 11.37
C ASP A 167 -1.30 -4.54 10.80
N GLU A 168 -2.09 -5.61 10.82
CA GLU A 168 -3.50 -5.59 10.42
C GLU A 168 -4.37 -4.99 11.54
N GLN A 169 -5.36 -4.18 11.18
CA GLN A 169 -6.28 -3.54 12.11
C GLN A 169 -7.71 -4.07 11.93
N GLN A 170 -8.21 -4.75 12.95
CA GLN A 170 -9.58 -5.29 12.96
C GLN A 170 -10.29 -5.00 14.28
N HIS A 171 -11.59 -4.75 14.22
CA HIS A 171 -12.46 -4.59 15.40
C HIS A 171 -12.72 -5.95 16.08
N TYR A 172 -12.87 -6.98 15.26
CA TYR A 172 -12.96 -8.40 15.60
C TYR A 172 -12.67 -9.20 14.32
N PHE A 173 -12.57 -10.53 14.44
CA PHE A 173 -12.21 -11.42 13.33
C PHE A 173 -12.94 -11.08 12.02
N ASN A 174 -12.16 -10.82 10.96
CA ASN A 174 -12.65 -10.52 9.61
C ASN A 174 -13.60 -9.31 9.56
N THR A 175 -13.35 -8.30 10.41
CA THR A 175 -14.03 -7.00 10.38
C THR A 175 -12.98 -5.89 10.53
N PRO A 176 -12.44 -5.41 9.40
CA PRO A 176 -11.38 -4.42 9.41
C PRO A 176 -11.83 -3.06 9.88
N PHE A 177 -10.85 -2.29 10.36
CA PHE A 177 -10.96 -0.84 10.41
C PHE A 177 -11.22 -0.31 9.00
N GLN A 178 -12.13 0.65 8.89
CA GLN A 178 -12.61 1.11 7.59
C GLN A 178 -13.08 2.56 7.62
N LEU A 179 -12.78 3.30 6.55
CA LEU A 179 -13.41 4.57 6.28
C LEU A 179 -14.79 4.32 5.69
N SER A 180 -15.79 5.07 6.13
CA SER A 180 -17.17 4.84 5.69
C SER A 180 -17.91 6.14 5.41
N ILE A 181 -18.85 6.08 4.47
CA ILE A 181 -19.89 7.08 4.28
C ILE A 181 -21.22 6.34 4.34
N ALA A 182 -21.91 6.51 5.46
CA ALA A 182 -23.21 5.91 5.68
C ALA A 182 -24.34 6.80 5.11
N PRO A 183 -25.47 6.21 4.69
CA PRO A 183 -26.66 6.99 4.45
C PRO A 183 -27.12 7.65 5.76
N PRO A 184 -27.76 8.84 5.73
CA PRO A 184 -28.14 9.59 6.93
C PRO A 184 -28.99 8.77 7.91
N GLU A 185 -29.82 7.86 7.40
CA GLU A 185 -30.69 7.01 8.22
C GLU A 185 -29.94 5.91 8.98
N ALA A 186 -28.70 5.60 8.60
CA ALA A 186 -27.84 4.58 9.19
C ALA A 186 -26.63 5.16 9.92
N GLU A 187 -26.56 6.48 10.11
CA GLU A 187 -25.46 7.14 10.80
C GLU A 187 -25.30 6.61 12.23
N GLY A 188 -24.07 6.25 12.62
CA GLY A 188 -23.76 5.62 13.90
C GLY A 188 -24.08 4.12 14.00
N SER A 189 -24.68 3.52 12.97
CA SER A 189 -24.92 2.07 12.90
C SER A 189 -23.93 1.32 12.00
N VAL A 190 -23.13 2.06 11.23
CA VAL A 190 -22.07 1.55 10.37
C VAL A 190 -20.73 1.87 11.02
N LEU A 191 -19.80 0.90 11.01
CA LEU A 191 -18.42 1.13 11.44
C LEU A 191 -17.80 2.23 10.58
N SER A 192 -17.19 3.23 11.23
CA SER A 192 -16.52 4.33 10.53
C SER A 192 -15.38 4.82 11.40
N ASP A 193 -14.17 4.46 11.00
CA ASP A 193 -12.94 4.85 11.68
C ASP A 193 -12.43 6.20 11.18
N SER A 194 -11.71 6.91 12.04
CA SER A 194 -11.00 8.12 11.61
C SER A 194 -9.77 7.73 10.78
N PRO A 195 -9.41 8.50 9.74
CA PRO A 195 -8.11 8.37 9.09
C PRO A 195 -6.93 8.41 10.08
N ASP A 196 -7.06 9.14 11.20
CA ASP A 196 -6.03 9.23 12.25
C ASP A 196 -5.84 7.91 13.04
N ALA A 197 -6.75 6.94 12.88
CA ALA A 197 -6.61 5.62 13.46
C ALA A 197 -5.67 4.70 12.65
N ALA A 198 -5.25 5.13 11.45
CA ALA A 198 -4.35 4.37 10.61
C ALA A 198 -3.01 4.12 11.31
N ASP A 199 -2.58 2.85 11.35
CA ASP A 199 -1.26 2.49 11.83
C ASP A 199 -0.20 3.11 10.90
N SER A 200 0.73 3.85 11.49
CA SER A 200 1.69 4.66 10.76
C SER A 200 3.10 4.28 11.15
N SER A 201 3.94 4.03 10.15
CA SER A 201 5.33 3.64 10.36
C SER A 201 6.28 4.41 9.46
N SER A 202 7.56 4.44 9.83
CA SER A 202 8.62 5.02 9.02
C SER A 202 9.86 4.14 9.08
N PHE A 203 10.49 3.90 7.93
CA PHE A 203 11.57 2.92 7.79
C PHE A 203 12.61 3.40 6.77
N ASP A 204 13.90 3.29 7.10
CA ASP A 204 14.99 3.62 6.19
C ASP A 204 15.15 2.53 5.11
N VAL A 205 15.01 2.91 3.85
CA VAL A 205 15.15 1.99 2.73
C VAL A 205 16.58 1.94 2.19
N GLN A 206 16.90 0.84 1.52
CA GLN A 206 18.15 0.61 0.80
C GLN A 206 17.86 0.32 -0.67
N LEU A 207 18.83 0.63 -1.54
CA LEU A 207 18.76 0.23 -2.94
C LEU A 207 18.58 -1.29 -3.04
N GLY A 208 17.63 -1.71 -3.87
CA GLY A 208 17.25 -3.11 -4.05
C GLY A 208 16.22 -3.63 -3.04
N ASP A 209 15.81 -2.84 -2.05
CA ASP A 209 14.66 -3.20 -1.21
C ASP A 209 13.42 -3.38 -2.08
N ILE A 210 12.69 -4.47 -1.82
CA ILE A 210 11.44 -4.79 -2.50
C ILE A 210 10.29 -4.41 -1.57
N ILE A 211 9.36 -3.63 -2.07
CA ILE A 211 8.14 -3.24 -1.35
C ILE A 211 6.97 -3.90 -2.05
N LEU A 212 6.24 -4.75 -1.33
CA LEU A 212 4.98 -5.31 -1.78
C LEU A 212 3.86 -4.66 -0.98
N THR A 213 2.88 -4.09 -1.66
CA THR A 213 1.67 -3.51 -1.06
C THR A 213 0.48 -4.23 -1.65
N ALA A 214 -0.44 -4.72 -0.84
CA ALA A 214 -1.54 -5.55 -1.30
C ALA A 214 -2.78 -5.45 -0.42
N THR A 215 -3.91 -5.89 -0.97
CA THR A 215 -5.16 -6.09 -0.25
C THR A 215 -5.17 -7.44 0.49
N ASP A 216 -6.13 -7.62 1.39
CA ASP A 216 -6.28 -8.81 2.24
C ASP A 216 -6.41 -10.10 1.41
N GLY A 217 -7.01 -10.05 0.21
CA GLY A 217 -7.12 -11.19 -0.69
C GLY A 217 -5.78 -11.87 -1.02
N LEU A 218 -4.65 -11.15 -0.94
CA LEU A 218 -3.33 -11.78 -0.93
C LEU A 218 -2.99 -12.39 0.43
N PHE A 219 -3.01 -11.59 1.49
CA PHE A 219 -2.47 -11.97 2.81
C PHE A 219 -3.28 -13.08 3.49
N ASP A 220 -4.59 -13.12 3.25
CA ASP A 220 -5.47 -14.19 3.71
C ASP A 220 -5.17 -15.55 3.08
N ASN A 221 -4.50 -15.56 1.92
CA ASN A 221 -4.27 -16.76 1.13
C ASN A 221 -2.78 -17.15 1.03
N MET A 222 -1.85 -16.21 1.18
CA MET A 222 -0.42 -16.47 1.05
C MET A 222 0.37 -16.04 2.28
N PRO A 223 0.98 -16.99 3.03
CA PRO A 223 1.91 -16.65 4.10
C PRO A 223 3.22 -16.11 3.53
N ASP A 224 3.96 -15.35 4.34
CA ASP A 224 5.20 -14.66 3.96
C ASP A 224 6.19 -15.57 3.24
N TYR A 225 6.40 -16.81 3.70
CA TYR A 225 7.35 -17.72 3.06
C TYR A 225 6.99 -18.06 1.61
N MET A 226 5.70 -18.10 1.25
CA MET A 226 5.26 -18.31 -0.13
C MET A 226 5.45 -17.05 -0.96
N ILE A 227 5.17 -15.87 -0.38
CA ILE A 227 5.43 -14.58 -1.02
C ILE A 227 6.93 -14.45 -1.35
N LEU A 228 7.80 -14.75 -0.38
CA LEU A 228 9.25 -14.74 -0.58
C LEU A 228 9.72 -15.74 -1.66
N GLN A 229 9.05 -16.90 -1.79
CA GLN A 229 9.35 -17.85 -2.88
C GLN A 229 9.00 -17.27 -4.26
N GLU A 230 7.87 -16.58 -4.38
CA GLU A 230 7.50 -15.89 -5.61
C GLU A 230 8.45 -14.73 -5.94
N LEU A 231 8.88 -13.96 -4.94
CA LEU A 231 9.83 -12.87 -5.10
C LEU A 231 11.21 -13.34 -5.61
N LYS A 232 11.62 -14.58 -5.34
CA LYS A 232 12.84 -15.17 -5.93
C LYS A 232 12.81 -15.29 -7.45
N LYS A 233 11.63 -15.22 -8.08
CA LYS A 233 11.48 -15.23 -9.55
C LYS A 233 11.83 -13.89 -10.19
N LEU A 234 11.96 -12.83 -9.40
CA LEU A 234 12.33 -11.49 -9.85
C LEU A 234 13.77 -11.49 -10.38
N LYS A 235 13.95 -11.14 -11.66
CA LYS A 235 15.24 -11.27 -12.35
C LYS A 235 16.08 -10.00 -12.25
N ASN A 236 15.44 -8.85 -12.34
CA ASN A 236 16.07 -7.53 -12.33
C ASN A 236 15.06 -6.45 -11.95
N ALA A 237 15.53 -5.22 -11.78
CA ALA A 237 14.71 -4.07 -11.40
C ALA A 237 14.01 -3.36 -12.57
N ASN A 238 13.75 -4.06 -13.66
CA ASN A 238 12.98 -3.48 -14.78
C ASN A 238 11.48 -3.72 -14.60
N TYR A 239 10.67 -2.87 -15.24
CA TYR A 239 9.22 -2.93 -15.14
C TYR A 239 8.63 -4.29 -15.54
N GLU A 240 9.13 -4.91 -16.62
CA GLU A 240 8.61 -6.20 -17.11
C GLU A 240 8.81 -7.33 -16.09
N SER A 241 10.00 -7.41 -15.49
CA SER A 241 10.30 -8.40 -14.46
C SER A 241 9.43 -8.18 -13.22
N ILE A 242 9.25 -6.92 -12.80
CA ILE A 242 8.44 -6.57 -11.63
C ILE A 242 6.97 -6.89 -11.90
N GLN A 243 6.45 -6.53 -13.07
CA GLN A 243 5.07 -6.83 -13.49
C GLN A 243 4.81 -8.34 -13.55
N GLN A 244 5.73 -9.10 -14.13
CA GLN A 244 5.59 -10.56 -14.24
C GLN A 244 5.64 -11.25 -12.86
N THR A 245 6.45 -10.74 -11.93
CA THR A 245 6.49 -11.24 -10.55
C THR A 245 5.21 -10.86 -9.79
N ALA A 246 4.73 -9.61 -9.88
CA ALA A 246 3.46 -9.19 -9.28
C ALA A 246 2.29 -10.04 -9.76
N LYS A 247 2.25 -10.33 -11.07
CA LYS A 247 1.29 -11.26 -11.67
C LYS A 247 1.40 -12.67 -11.09
N SER A 248 2.61 -13.22 -10.99
CA SER A 248 2.86 -14.56 -10.44
C SER A 248 2.37 -14.68 -8.99
N ILE A 249 2.62 -13.66 -8.17
CA ILE A 249 2.13 -13.59 -6.78
C ILE A 249 0.60 -13.60 -6.75
N ALA A 250 -0.05 -12.72 -7.50
CA ALA A 250 -1.50 -12.63 -7.53
C ALA A 250 -2.15 -13.93 -8.05
N GLU A 251 -1.61 -14.53 -9.11
CA GLU A 251 -2.10 -15.81 -9.66
C GLU A 251 -1.95 -16.95 -8.65
N GLN A 252 -0.83 -17.01 -7.91
CA GLN A 252 -0.64 -18.03 -6.87
C GLN A 252 -1.63 -17.85 -5.71
N ALA A 253 -1.86 -16.61 -5.27
CA ALA A 253 -2.86 -16.29 -4.26
C ALA A 253 -4.27 -16.70 -4.72
N HIS A 254 -4.62 -16.43 -5.98
CA HIS A 254 -5.89 -16.85 -6.57
C HIS A 254 -6.09 -18.37 -6.50
N VAL A 255 -5.07 -19.14 -6.91
CA VAL A 255 -5.16 -20.61 -6.92
C VAL A 255 -5.41 -21.12 -5.49
N LEU A 256 -4.70 -20.58 -4.51
CA LEU A 256 -4.85 -20.95 -3.10
C LEU A 256 -6.20 -20.51 -2.53
N ALA A 257 -6.71 -19.36 -2.94
CA ALA A 257 -8.00 -18.82 -2.52
C ALA A 257 -9.18 -19.76 -2.82
N TYR A 258 -9.06 -20.57 -3.88
CA TYR A 258 -10.09 -21.52 -4.29
C TYR A 258 -9.77 -22.99 -3.93
N ASP A 259 -8.69 -23.27 -3.21
CA ASP A 259 -8.39 -24.63 -2.73
C ASP A 259 -9.17 -24.91 -1.42
N PRO A 260 -10.16 -25.82 -1.41
CA PRO A 260 -10.96 -26.12 -0.22
C PRO A 260 -10.20 -26.93 0.84
N ASN A 261 -9.05 -27.51 0.49
CA ASN A 261 -8.25 -28.34 1.39
C ASN A 261 -7.03 -27.59 1.96
N TYR A 262 -6.74 -26.40 1.46
CA TYR A 262 -5.66 -25.57 1.94
C TYR A 262 -5.97 -25.01 3.34
N MET A 263 -4.97 -24.97 4.22
CA MET A 263 -5.08 -24.25 5.48
C MET A 263 -4.45 -22.88 5.26
N SER A 264 -5.27 -21.94 4.79
CA SER A 264 -4.86 -20.57 4.50
C SER A 264 -4.55 -19.80 5.78
N PRO A 265 -3.77 -18.69 5.70
CA PRO A 265 -3.65 -17.74 6.81
C PRO A 265 -5.01 -17.35 7.39
N PHE A 266 -6.01 -17.05 6.55
CA PHE A 266 -7.37 -16.77 6.97
C PHE A 266 -8.00 -17.94 7.75
N ALA A 267 -7.95 -19.16 7.20
CA ALA A 267 -8.55 -20.33 7.84
C ALA A 267 -7.87 -20.67 9.17
N GLN A 268 -6.55 -20.50 9.25
CA GLN A 268 -5.80 -20.65 10.50
C GLN A 268 -6.26 -19.62 11.53
N PHE A 269 -6.36 -18.34 11.15
CA PHE A 269 -6.82 -17.28 12.05
C PHE A 269 -8.28 -17.46 12.47
N ALA A 270 -9.13 -17.98 11.58
CA ALA A 270 -10.51 -18.36 11.88
C ALA A 270 -10.55 -19.45 12.97
N CYS A 271 -9.72 -20.48 12.83
CA CYS A 271 -9.58 -21.56 13.81
C CYS A 271 -9.11 -21.04 15.18
N ASP A 272 -8.14 -20.14 15.19
CA ASP A 272 -7.63 -19.51 16.42
C ASP A 272 -8.70 -18.65 17.11
N ASN A 273 -9.69 -18.15 16.36
CA ASN A 273 -10.88 -17.45 16.84
C ASN A 273 -12.09 -18.38 17.10
N GLY A 274 -11.89 -19.70 17.09
CA GLY A 274 -12.92 -20.69 17.45
C GLY A 274 -13.86 -21.10 16.33
N LEU A 275 -13.59 -20.71 15.08
CA LEU A 275 -14.36 -21.12 13.91
C LEU A 275 -13.70 -22.34 13.26
N ASN A 276 -14.47 -23.40 12.98
CA ASN A 276 -13.94 -24.58 12.29
C ASN A 276 -14.02 -24.39 10.76
N VAL A 277 -13.07 -23.62 10.21
CA VAL A 277 -13.00 -23.27 8.78
C VAL A 277 -11.75 -23.91 8.16
N ARG A 278 -11.87 -24.33 6.89
CA ARG A 278 -10.76 -24.81 6.07
C ARG A 278 -10.97 -24.33 4.63
N GLY A 279 -9.87 -24.12 3.92
CA GLY A 279 -9.83 -23.66 2.54
C GLY A 279 -9.20 -22.28 2.41
N GLY A 280 -8.96 -21.85 1.18
CA GLY A 280 -8.71 -20.45 0.87
C GLY A 280 -9.92 -19.55 1.13
N LYS A 281 -9.69 -18.23 1.09
CA LYS A 281 -10.72 -17.18 1.11
C LYS A 281 -10.81 -16.58 -0.29
N PRO A 282 -11.81 -16.94 -1.12
CA PRO A 282 -12.04 -16.27 -2.39
C PRO A 282 -12.28 -14.78 -2.19
N ASP A 283 -11.39 -13.94 -2.72
CA ASP A 283 -11.51 -12.49 -2.64
C ASP A 283 -10.98 -11.76 -3.88
N ASP A 284 -11.25 -10.46 -3.93
CA ASP A 284 -10.54 -9.56 -4.85
C ASP A 284 -9.06 -9.51 -4.45
N ILE A 285 -8.16 -9.51 -5.44
CA ILE A 285 -6.72 -9.55 -5.19
C ILE A 285 -6.05 -8.41 -5.94
N THR A 286 -5.35 -7.56 -5.20
CA THR A 286 -4.55 -6.47 -5.75
C THR A 286 -3.14 -6.50 -5.18
N VAL A 287 -2.14 -6.49 -6.06
CA VAL A 287 -0.73 -6.50 -5.70
C VAL A 287 -0.01 -5.36 -6.41
N LEU A 288 0.63 -4.48 -5.64
CA LEU A 288 1.64 -3.54 -6.09
C LEU A 288 3.01 -4.08 -5.69
N LEU A 289 3.92 -4.18 -6.64
CA LEU A 289 5.30 -4.57 -6.39
C LEU A 289 6.23 -3.46 -6.84
N SER A 290 7.14 -3.06 -5.97
CA SER A 290 8.09 -1.99 -6.22
C SER A 290 9.49 -2.37 -5.79
N ILE A 291 10.49 -1.85 -6.49
CA ILE A 291 11.89 -1.94 -6.09
C ILE A 291 12.45 -0.54 -5.91
N VAL A 292 13.17 -0.34 -4.80
CA VAL A 292 13.94 0.88 -4.55
C VAL A 292 15.16 0.89 -5.49
N ALA A 293 15.22 1.87 -6.37
CA ALA A 293 16.27 2.06 -7.34
C ALA A 293 16.82 3.49 -7.26
N GLU A 294 17.99 3.71 -7.84
CA GLU A 294 18.49 5.07 -8.00
C GLU A 294 17.54 5.88 -8.89
N TYR A 295 17.28 7.13 -8.51
CA TYR A 295 16.51 8.04 -9.35
C TYR A 295 17.31 8.40 -10.60
N THR A 296 16.76 8.06 -11.76
CA THR A 296 17.23 8.53 -13.07
C THR A 296 16.19 9.47 -13.66
N ASP A 297 16.61 10.67 -14.06
CA ASP A 297 15.79 11.67 -14.77
C ASP A 297 15.17 11.12 -16.08
#